data_AF-A0A1H9SZJ1-F1
#
_entry.id   AF-A0A1H9SZJ1-F1
#
_cell.length_a   1.000
_cell.length_b   1.000
_cell.length_c   1.000
_cell.angle_alpha   90.00
_cell.angle_beta   90.00
_cell.angle_gamma   90.00
#
_symmetry.space_group_name_H-M   'P 1'
#
loop_
_entity.id
_entity.type
_entity.pdbx_description
1 polymer ?
#
loop_
_entity_poly.entity_id
_entity_poly.type
_entity_poly.pdbx_seq_one_letter_code
_entity_poly.pdbx_strand_id
1 'polypeptide(L)'
;MSKEDSYFHKALKNFMYDMASAGTIRALTKKGLSTKEIKKRLDFPTPEDVIREISWEYLVSEKIILLEDPKKETPKKKYKYVKEYGKYGKTSLKRVLIDDEEEIDKESYIPIKFGILLYKDKDLFLKKLEKLNEKDKDFILGLPWPVKIVYYKEDERIKRIIKKLGE
;
A
#
# COMPACT_ATOMS: atom_id res chain seq x y z
N MET A 1 33.37 -0.20 -8.87
CA MET A 1 31.98 -0.37 -9.35
C MET A 1 31.40 1.01 -9.58
N SER A 2 30.93 1.31 -10.79
CA SER A 2 30.29 2.60 -11.06
C SER A 2 28.94 2.68 -10.32
N LYS A 3 28.44 3.88 -10.04
CA LYS A 3 27.12 4.05 -9.41
C LYS A 3 26.00 3.45 -10.28
N GLU A 4 26.14 3.57 -11.61
CA GLU A 4 25.20 3.01 -12.60
C GLU A 4 25.10 1.49 -12.52
N ASP A 5 26.23 0.78 -12.40
CA ASP A 5 26.23 -0.68 -12.27
C ASP A 5 25.43 -1.11 -11.03
N SER A 6 25.61 -0.41 -9.91
CA SER A 6 24.90 -0.74 -8.68
C SER A 6 23.38 -0.50 -8.77
N TYR A 7 22.97 0.56 -9.49
CA TYR A 7 21.56 0.88 -9.71
C TYR A 7 20.89 -0.14 -10.62
N PHE A 8 21.55 -0.51 -11.73
CA PHE A 8 21.03 -1.51 -12.66
C PHE A 8 20.84 -2.87 -11.99
N HIS A 9 21.84 -3.36 -11.24
CA HIS A 9 21.74 -4.63 -10.53
C HIS A 9 20.63 -4.62 -9.46
N LYS A 10 20.44 -3.47 -8.78
CA LYS A 10 19.32 -3.30 -7.84
C LYS A 10 17.97 -3.35 -8.57
N ALA A 11 17.82 -2.64 -9.68
CA ALA A 11 16.58 -2.64 -10.47
C ALA A 11 16.26 -4.03 -11.02
N LEU A 12 17.27 -4.75 -11.54
CA LEU A 12 17.12 -6.11 -12.04
C LEU A 12 16.71 -7.07 -10.92
N LYS A 13 17.35 -6.99 -9.75
CA LYS A 13 17.00 -7.80 -8.58
C LYS A 13 15.56 -7.55 -8.13
N ASN A 14 15.14 -6.29 -8.07
CA ASN A 14 13.76 -5.94 -7.71
C ASN A 14 12.76 -6.49 -8.73
N PHE A 15 13.06 -6.35 -10.02
CA PHE A 15 12.23 -6.89 -11.10
C PHE A 15 12.08 -8.43 -11.03
N MET A 16 13.16 -9.15 -10.71
CA MET A 16 13.11 -10.60 -10.53
C MET A 16 12.14 -11.00 -9.42
N TYR A 17 12.18 -10.34 -8.26
CA TYR A 17 11.27 -10.67 -7.15
C TYR A 17 9.81 -10.34 -7.49
N ASP A 18 9.57 -9.24 -8.19
CA ASP A 18 8.22 -8.86 -8.63
C ASP A 18 7.65 -9.94 -9.57
N MET A 19 8.39 -10.35 -10.60
CA MET A 19 7.95 -11.43 -11.50
C MET A 19 7.78 -12.78 -10.81
N ALA A 20 8.67 -13.14 -9.88
CA ALA A 20 8.67 -14.46 -9.26
C ALA A 20 7.62 -14.62 -8.15
N SER A 21 7.26 -13.54 -7.44
CA SER A 21 6.48 -13.64 -6.19
C SER A 21 5.32 -12.67 -6.06
N ALA A 22 5.23 -11.60 -6.86
CA ALA A 22 4.24 -10.55 -6.60
C ALA A 22 2.79 -11.04 -6.65
N GLY A 23 2.44 -11.89 -7.61
CA GLY A 23 1.10 -12.47 -7.70
C GLY A 23 0.70 -13.23 -6.43
N THR A 24 1.61 -14.07 -5.92
CA THR A 24 1.40 -14.82 -4.68
C THR A 24 1.35 -13.90 -3.47
N ILE A 25 2.24 -12.90 -3.37
CA ILE A 25 2.24 -11.91 -2.28
C ILE A 25 0.91 -11.16 -2.23
N ARG A 26 0.40 -10.68 -3.38
CA ARG A 26 -0.90 -10.00 -3.47
C ARG A 26 -2.05 -10.91 -3.04
N ALA A 27 -2.07 -12.15 -3.53
CA ALA A 27 -3.10 -13.12 -3.17
C ALA A 27 -3.10 -13.47 -1.67
N LEU A 28 -1.93 -13.59 -1.05
CA LEU A 28 -1.80 -13.84 0.39
C LEU A 28 -2.11 -12.58 1.21
N THR A 29 -1.76 -11.39 0.73
CA THR A 29 -2.12 -10.10 1.34
C THR A 29 -3.64 -9.92 1.34
N LYS A 30 -4.31 -10.24 0.23
CA LYS A 30 -5.78 -10.25 0.12
C LYS A 30 -6.45 -11.16 1.16
N LYS A 31 -5.80 -12.27 1.53
CA LYS A 31 -6.25 -13.18 2.60
C LYS A 31 -5.95 -12.66 4.01
N GLY A 32 -5.39 -11.47 4.16
CA GLY A 32 -5.08 -10.86 5.45
C GLY A 32 -3.86 -11.45 6.13
N LEU A 33 -2.89 -12.02 5.41
CA LEU A 33 -1.65 -12.48 6.03
C LEU A 33 -0.69 -11.33 6.33
N SER A 34 0.12 -11.47 7.37
CA SER A 34 1.22 -10.55 7.67
C SER A 34 2.47 -10.85 6.84
N THR A 35 3.42 -9.91 6.77
CA THR A 35 4.67 -10.05 6.01
C THR A 35 5.47 -11.30 6.39
N LYS A 36 5.56 -11.64 7.69
CA LYS A 36 6.24 -12.89 8.10
C LYS A 36 5.47 -14.15 7.75
N GLU A 37 4.13 -14.12 7.81
CA GLU A 37 3.31 -15.26 7.39
C GLU A 37 3.44 -15.49 5.88
N ILE A 38 3.47 -14.41 5.09
CA ILE A 38 3.69 -14.47 3.64
C ILE A 38 5.07 -15.08 3.36
N LYS A 39 6.14 -14.55 3.98
CA LYS A 39 7.51 -15.04 3.80
C LYS A 39 7.66 -16.55 4.04
N LYS A 40 6.94 -17.11 5.02
CA LYS A 40 6.93 -18.55 5.33
C LYS A 40 6.21 -19.41 4.29
N ARG A 41 5.36 -18.82 3.45
CA ARG A 41 4.53 -19.51 2.45
C ARG A 41 4.99 -19.30 1.01
N LEU A 42 6.01 -18.48 0.79
CA LEU A 42 6.58 -18.29 -0.54
C LEU A 42 7.54 -19.44 -0.87
N ASP A 43 7.41 -19.99 -2.08
CA ASP A 43 8.34 -20.99 -2.61
C ASP A 43 9.69 -20.37 -3.02
N PHE A 44 9.68 -19.08 -3.35
CA PHE A 44 10.87 -18.30 -3.68
C PHE A 44 11.30 -17.45 -2.47
N PRO A 45 12.61 -17.40 -2.10
CA PRO A 45 13.10 -16.70 -0.92
C PRO A 45 13.14 -15.18 -1.12
N THR A 46 11.96 -14.57 -1.20
CA THR A 46 11.80 -13.13 -1.40
C THR A 46 12.13 -12.37 -0.11
N PRO A 47 12.98 -11.32 -0.19
CA PRO A 47 13.30 -10.44 0.94
C PRO A 47 12.05 -9.79 1.56
N GLU A 48 12.13 -9.53 2.86
CA GLU A 48 10.97 -9.05 3.64
C GLU A 48 10.57 -7.62 3.30
N ASP A 49 11.53 -6.78 2.93
CA ASP A 49 11.34 -5.43 2.39
C ASP A 49 10.55 -5.45 1.08
N VAL A 50 10.86 -6.38 0.18
CA VAL A 50 10.12 -6.53 -1.09
C VAL A 50 8.69 -7.01 -0.85
N ILE A 51 8.49 -7.97 0.06
CA ILE A 51 7.15 -8.42 0.45
C ILE A 51 6.34 -7.25 1.01
N ARG A 52 6.95 -6.47 1.92
CA ARG A 52 6.33 -5.28 2.53
C ARG A 52 5.89 -4.26 1.50
N GLU A 53 6.74 -3.94 0.53
CA GLU A 53 6.45 -2.97 -0.53
C GLU A 53 5.26 -3.44 -1.39
N ILE A 54 5.33 -4.68 -1.90
CA ILE A 54 4.26 -5.25 -2.75
C ILE A 54 2.93 -5.34 -1.98
N SER A 55 2.95 -5.76 -0.72
CA SER A 55 1.75 -5.81 0.12
C SER A 55 1.15 -4.42 0.32
N TRP A 56 1.97 -3.39 0.56
CA TRP A 56 1.50 -2.02 0.72
C TRP A 56 0.90 -1.46 -0.56
N GLU A 57 1.60 -1.60 -1.68
CA GLU A 57 1.12 -1.17 -2.99
C GLU A 57 -0.22 -1.82 -3.33
N TYR A 58 -0.37 -3.11 -3.05
CA TYR A 58 -1.63 -3.83 -3.22
C TYR A 58 -2.76 -3.25 -2.37
N LEU A 59 -2.52 -3.02 -1.07
CA LEU A 59 -3.54 -2.45 -0.19
C LEU A 59 -3.98 -1.06 -0.65
N VAL A 60 -3.07 -0.25 -1.18
CA VAL A 60 -3.37 1.07 -1.73
C VAL A 60 -4.09 0.98 -3.08
N SER A 61 -3.64 0.11 -3.99
CA SER A 61 -4.23 -0.02 -5.33
C SER A 61 -5.66 -0.56 -5.28
N GLU A 62 -5.93 -1.48 -4.36
CA GLU A 62 -7.27 -2.07 -4.14
C GLU A 62 -8.16 -1.19 -3.25
N LYS A 63 -7.72 0.03 -2.91
CA LYS A 63 -8.44 0.97 -2.04
C LYS A 63 -8.77 0.38 -0.66
N ILE A 64 -8.02 -0.61 -0.17
CA ILE A 64 -8.12 -1.06 1.22
C ILE A 64 -7.50 0.00 2.14
N ILE A 65 -6.45 0.69 1.67
CA ILE A 65 -5.84 1.84 2.32
C ILE A 65 -5.95 3.06 1.41
N LEU A 66 -6.48 4.16 1.93
CA LEU A 66 -6.44 5.47 1.30
C LEU A 66 -5.41 6.35 2.01
N LEU A 67 -4.62 7.06 1.21
CA LEU A 67 -3.60 7.97 1.70
C LEU A 67 -4.14 9.38 1.97
N GLU A 68 -5.35 9.67 1.49
CA GLU A 68 -6.05 10.94 1.63
C GLU A 68 -7.43 10.68 2.24
N ASP A 69 -8.00 11.69 2.86
CA ASP A 69 -9.31 11.59 3.52
C ASP A 69 -10.43 11.33 2.49
N PRO A 70 -11.17 10.21 2.56
CA PRO A 70 -12.28 9.94 1.64
C PRO A 70 -13.41 10.96 1.74
N LYS A 71 -13.55 11.66 2.88
CA LYS A 71 -14.58 12.67 3.14
C LYS A 71 -14.18 14.06 2.68
N LYS A 72 -12.89 14.30 2.43
CA LYS A 72 -12.43 15.58 1.89
C LYS A 72 -12.83 15.66 0.41
N GLU A 73 -13.54 16.72 0.04
CA GLU A 73 -13.81 17.00 -1.36
C GLU A 73 -12.48 17.23 -2.08
N THR A 74 -12.07 16.27 -2.91
CA THR A 74 -10.97 16.44 -3.84
C THR A 74 -11.48 17.16 -5.08
N PRO A 75 -10.74 18.14 -5.63
CA PRO A 75 -11.07 18.70 -6.93
C PRO A 75 -10.96 17.59 -8.00
N LYS A 76 -12.12 17.08 -8.44
CA LYS A 76 -12.32 15.99 -9.39
C LYS A 76 -11.80 16.30 -10.80
N LYS A 77 -10.50 16.48 -11.06
CA LYS A 77 -10.01 16.55 -12.45
C LYS A 77 -8.61 15.92 -12.59
N LYS A 78 -8.56 14.61 -12.83
CA LYS A 78 -7.41 13.98 -13.49
C LYS A 78 -7.65 13.97 -15.00
N TYR A 79 -6.65 14.44 -15.74
CA TYR A 79 -6.71 14.52 -17.20
C TYR A 79 -5.64 13.63 -17.83
N LYS A 80 -6.00 12.90 -18.89
CA LYS A 80 -5.03 12.24 -19.78
C LYS A 80 -5.04 12.93 -21.14
N TYR A 81 -3.85 13.16 -21.68
CA TYR A 81 -3.68 13.71 -23.02
C TYR A 81 -3.54 12.55 -24.00
N VAL A 82 -4.48 12.44 -24.93
CA VAL A 82 -4.44 11.43 -25.99
C VAL A 82 -3.96 12.11 -27.28
N LYS A 83 -2.97 11.51 -27.94
CA LYS A 83 -2.51 11.94 -29.27
C LYS A 83 -3.51 11.46 -30.31
N GLU A 84 -4.07 12.40 -31.08
CA GLU A 84 -4.97 12.12 -32.19
C GLU A 84 -4.31 12.58 -33.49
N TYR A 85 -4.37 11.75 -34.53
CA TYR A 85 -3.82 12.05 -35.85
C TYR A 85 -4.96 12.46 -36.79
N GLY A 86 -4.98 13.72 -37.22
CA GLY A 86 -5.99 14.22 -38.14
C GLY A 86 -5.78 13.74 -39.59
N LYS A 87 -6.76 14.01 -40.45
CA LYS A 87 -6.82 13.62 -41.89
C LYS A 87 -5.60 14.05 -42.75
N TYR A 88 -4.71 14.89 -42.22
CA TYR A 88 -3.51 15.41 -42.89
C TYR A 88 -2.22 15.20 -42.08
N GLY A 89 -2.19 14.25 -41.13
CA GLY A 89 -0.99 13.99 -40.31
C GLY A 89 -0.70 15.04 -39.24
N LYS A 90 -1.55 16.06 -39.06
CA LYS A 90 -1.44 17.01 -37.94
C LYS A 90 -1.74 16.28 -36.63
N THR A 91 -0.79 16.29 -35.69
CA THR A 91 -0.96 15.76 -34.34
C THR A 91 -1.64 16.80 -33.46
N SER A 92 -2.80 16.46 -32.89
CA SER A 92 -3.47 17.25 -31.86
C SER A 92 -3.53 16.49 -30.54
N LEU A 93 -3.37 17.20 -29.42
CA LEU A 93 -3.51 16.64 -28.08
C LEU A 93 -4.92 16.91 -27.57
N LYS A 94 -5.72 15.85 -27.41
CA LYS A 94 -7.05 15.95 -26.82
C LYS A 94 -6.96 15.68 -25.31
N ARG A 95 -7.46 16.61 -24.51
CA ARG A 95 -7.62 16.43 -23.06
C ARG A 95 -8.85 15.58 -22.81
N VAL A 96 -8.66 14.40 -22.23
CA VAL A 96 -9.74 13.46 -21.88
C VAL A 96 -9.85 13.41 -20.35
N LEU A 97 -11.09 13.56 -19.84
CA LEU A 97 -11.40 13.34 -18.43
C LEU A 97 -11.28 11.85 -18.15
N ILE A 98 -10.52 11.49 -17.11
CA ILE A 98 -10.57 10.14 -16.56
C ILE A 98 -11.46 10.20 -15.32
N ASP A 99 -12.73 9.85 -15.47
CA ASP A 99 -13.62 9.53 -14.35
C ASP A 99 -13.49 8.02 -14.07
N ASP A 100 -12.33 7.59 -13.58
CA ASP A 100 -12.12 6.23 -13.04
C ASP A 100 -12.28 6.23 -11.51
N GLU A 101 -13.11 7.11 -10.96
CA GLU A 101 -13.45 7.07 -9.55
C GLU A 101 -14.62 6.12 -9.35
N GLU A 102 -14.33 4.83 -9.14
CA GLU A 102 -15.32 3.92 -8.55
C GLU A 102 -15.85 4.57 -7.27
N GLU A 103 -17.18 4.62 -7.16
CA GLU A 103 -17.87 5.15 -6.01
C GLU A 103 -17.48 4.33 -4.77
N ILE A 104 -16.68 4.94 -3.90
CA ILE A 104 -16.23 4.32 -2.65
C ILE A 104 -17.20 4.69 -1.53
N ASP A 105 -17.60 3.71 -0.74
CA ASP A 105 -18.33 3.91 0.51
C ASP A 105 -17.40 4.61 1.52
N LYS A 106 -17.57 5.92 1.67
CA LYS A 106 -16.71 6.78 2.48
C LYS A 106 -16.87 6.51 3.97
N GLU A 107 -18.04 6.05 4.40
CA GLU A 107 -18.34 5.69 5.79
C GLU A 107 -17.59 4.43 6.23
N SER A 108 -17.24 3.54 5.29
CA SER A 108 -16.52 2.29 5.57
C SER A 108 -15.03 2.46 5.94
N TYR A 109 -14.50 3.68 6.04
CA TYR A 109 -13.07 3.91 6.32
C TYR A 109 -12.82 4.50 7.70
N ILE A 110 -11.80 3.96 8.39
CA ILE A 110 -11.38 4.38 9.73
C ILE A 110 -10.00 5.04 9.65
N PRO A 111 -9.77 6.20 10.29
CA PRO A 111 -8.46 6.83 10.34
C PRO A 111 -7.47 6.03 11.21
N ILE A 112 -6.28 5.79 10.69
CA ILE A 112 -5.17 5.10 11.34
C ILE A 112 -3.98 6.04 11.48
N LYS A 113 -3.39 6.06 12.68
CA LYS A 113 -2.23 6.89 13.04
C LYS A 113 -0.94 6.11 13.27
N PHE A 114 -0.88 4.82 12.89
CA PHE A 114 0.25 3.95 13.21
C PHE A 114 1.60 4.51 12.74
N GLY A 115 1.69 5.06 11.54
CA GLY A 115 2.95 5.64 11.05
C GLY A 115 3.41 6.86 11.86
N ILE A 116 2.47 7.70 12.32
CA ILE A 116 2.78 8.82 13.23
C ILE A 116 3.26 8.30 14.59
N LEU A 117 2.57 7.30 15.15
CA LEU A 117 2.92 6.71 16.45
C LEU A 117 4.28 6.01 16.43
N LEU A 118 4.56 5.25 15.37
CA LEU A 118 5.86 4.58 15.16
C LEU A 118 7.02 5.58 15.04
N TYR A 119 6.78 6.72 14.40
CA TYR A 119 7.80 7.77 14.24
C TYR A 119 8.00 8.60 15.51
N LYS A 120 6.91 8.98 16.19
CA LYS A 120 6.95 9.90 17.35
C LYS A 120 7.55 9.27 18.61
N ASP A 121 7.10 8.07 18.97
CA ASP A 121 7.59 7.36 20.15
C ASP A 121 7.46 5.85 19.93
N LYS A 122 8.47 5.30 19.26
CA LYS A 122 8.50 3.89 18.86
C LYS A 122 8.41 2.97 20.05
N ASP A 123 9.12 3.25 21.14
CA ASP A 123 9.20 2.36 22.29
C ASP A 123 7.89 2.32 23.07
N LEU A 124 7.25 3.48 23.27
CA LEU A 124 5.92 3.55 23.86
C LEU A 124 4.89 2.82 23.00
N PHE A 125 4.94 2.99 21.68
CA PHE A 125 4.02 2.30 20.78
C PHE A 125 4.26 0.79 20.77
N LEU A 126 5.52 0.33 20.76
CA LEU A 126 5.86 -1.09 20.85
C LEU A 126 5.32 -1.72 22.14
N LYS A 127 5.38 -1.03 23.28
CA LYS A 127 4.74 -1.46 24.54
C LYS A 127 3.22 -1.57 24.41
N LYS A 128 2.57 -0.60 23.73
CA LYS A 128 1.12 -0.71 23.44
C LYS A 128 0.80 -1.94 22.58
N LEU A 129 1.65 -2.27 21.61
CA LEU A 129 1.47 -3.43 20.73
C LEU A 129 1.59 -4.77 21.47
N GLU A 130 2.16 -4.83 22.67
CA GLU A 130 2.23 -6.07 23.47
C GLU A 130 0.84 -6.58 23.91
N LYS A 131 -0.18 -5.71 23.90
CA LYS A 131 -1.58 -6.11 24.14
C LYS A 131 -2.21 -6.88 22.97
N LEU A 132 -1.57 -6.82 21.80
CA LEU A 132 -2.03 -7.49 20.59
C LEU A 132 -1.47 -8.92 20.51
N ASN A 133 -2.12 -9.77 19.72
CA ASN A 133 -1.53 -11.06 19.39
C ASN A 133 -0.35 -10.86 18.42
N GLU A 134 0.50 -11.87 18.27
CA GLU A 134 1.67 -11.79 17.38
C GLU A 134 1.31 -11.44 15.94
N LYS A 135 0.19 -11.96 15.42
CA LYS A 135 -0.25 -11.72 14.03
C LYS A 135 -0.60 -10.26 13.77
N ASP A 136 -1.31 -9.63 14.70
CA ASP A 136 -1.74 -8.25 14.60
C ASP A 136 -0.55 -7.30 14.80
N LYS A 137 0.37 -7.64 15.72
CA LYS A 137 1.65 -6.93 15.88
C LYS A 137 2.49 -7.02 14.61
N ASP A 138 2.57 -8.20 14.00
CA ASP A 138 3.33 -8.41 12.77
C ASP A 138 2.71 -7.70 11.57
N PHE A 139 1.38 -7.65 11.48
CA PHE A 139 0.69 -6.86 10.47
C PHE A 139 1.06 -5.37 10.55
N ILE A 140 1.05 -4.79 11.75
CA ILE A 140 1.38 -3.37 11.93
C ILE A 140 2.86 -3.11 11.62
N LEU A 141 3.77 -3.91 12.18
CA LEU A 141 5.22 -3.72 12.00
C LEU A 141 5.74 -4.15 10.62
N GLY A 142 4.97 -5.00 9.94
CA GLY A 142 5.32 -5.57 8.64
C GLY A 142 5.00 -4.66 7.46
N LEU A 143 4.23 -3.59 7.66
CA LEU A 143 3.82 -2.64 6.62
C LEU A 143 4.56 -1.28 6.75
N PRO A 144 4.83 -0.58 5.63
CA PRO A 144 5.57 0.68 5.61
C PRO A 144 4.63 1.88 5.82
N TRP A 145 4.03 1.99 7.01
CA TRP A 145 3.10 3.08 7.31
C TRP A 145 3.78 4.46 7.15
N PRO A 146 3.25 5.37 6.33
CA PRO A 146 3.82 6.71 6.17
C PRO A 146 3.53 7.55 7.44
N VAL A 147 4.34 8.58 7.67
CA VAL A 147 4.20 9.50 8.82
C VAL A 147 3.04 10.48 8.58
N LYS A 148 1.85 9.95 8.36
CA LYS A 148 0.59 10.69 8.22
C LYS A 148 -0.59 9.82 8.64
N ILE A 149 -1.77 10.42 8.71
CA ILE A 149 -3.02 9.67 8.86
C ILE A 149 -3.30 8.97 7.53
N VAL A 150 -3.64 7.70 7.60
CA VAL A 150 -4.17 6.93 6.46
C VAL A 150 -5.53 6.39 6.83
N TYR A 151 -6.36 6.05 5.85
CA TYR A 151 -7.74 5.63 6.07
C TYR A 151 -7.87 4.19 5.61
N TYR A 152 -8.20 3.28 6.53
CA TYR A 152 -8.24 1.85 6.26
C TYR A 152 -9.69 1.39 6.19
N LYS A 153 -10.00 0.61 5.15
CA LYS A 153 -11.33 0.04 4.94
C LYS A 153 -11.65 -0.94 6.06
N GLU A 154 -12.75 -0.69 6.73
CA GLU A 154 -13.16 -1.36 7.93
C GLU A 154 -13.25 -2.90 7.73
N ASP A 155 -12.47 -3.64 8.51
CA ASP A 155 -12.47 -5.11 8.57
C ASP A 155 -12.43 -5.60 10.03
N GLU A 156 -12.61 -6.90 10.26
CA GLU A 156 -12.60 -7.48 11.60
C GLU A 156 -11.25 -7.33 12.32
N ARG A 157 -10.14 -7.36 11.57
CA ARG A 157 -8.79 -7.25 12.14
C ARG A 157 -8.57 -5.85 12.67
N ILE A 158 -8.84 -4.82 11.88
CA ILE A 158 -8.55 -3.45 12.25
C ILE A 158 -9.47 -2.99 13.39
N LYS A 159 -10.75 -3.38 13.39
CA LYS A 159 -11.65 -3.16 14.52
C LYS A 159 -11.09 -3.73 15.81
N ARG A 160 -10.60 -4.97 15.76
CA ARG A 160 -9.99 -5.65 16.92
C ARG A 160 -8.74 -4.93 17.41
N ILE A 161 -7.87 -4.52 16.48
CA ILE A 161 -6.63 -3.80 16.80
C ILE A 161 -6.95 -2.47 17.49
N ILE A 162 -7.81 -1.65 16.89
CA ILE A 162 -8.20 -0.33 17.39
C ILE A 162 -8.81 -0.46 18.78
N LYS A 163 -9.77 -1.38 18.96
CA LYS A 163 -10.40 -1.67 20.25
C LYS A 163 -9.39 -2.05 21.35
N LYS A 164 -8.34 -2.81 21.01
CA LYS A 164 -7.30 -3.22 21.98
C LYS A 164 -6.29 -2.11 22.29
N LEU A 165 -5.99 -1.25 21.31
CA LEU A 165 -5.07 -0.12 21.49
C LEU A 165 -5.74 1.08 22.17
N GLY A 166 -7.08 1.14 22.16
CA GLY A 166 -7.84 2.28 22.67
C GLY A 166 -7.73 3.51 21.77
N GLU A 167 -7.59 3.27 20.47
CA GLU A 167 -7.59 4.30 19.42
C GLU A 167 -9.01 4.52 18.86
#